data_AF-A0A256WI30-F1
#
_entry.id   AF-A0A256WI30-F1
#
_cell.length_a   1.000
_cell.length_b   1.000
_cell.length_c   1.000
_cell.angle_alpha   90.00
_cell.angle_beta   90.00
_cell.angle_gamma   90.00
#
_symmetry.space_group_name_H-M   'P 1'
#
loop_
_entity.id
_entity.type
_entity.pdbx_description
1 polymer ?
#
loop_
_entity_poly.entity_id
_entity_poly.type
_entity_poly.pdbx_seq_one_letter_code
_entity_poly.pdbx_strand_id
1 'polypeptide(L)'
;MEARVILNMFEVSQKLKVGLRKKVNAELIKFTTGTYFKAIPLKDLFSILKKHGIIALQEDNTEWSGLLAGNSETTSFSIAPVSSKVENMYQPYDNTVLVLQWYKMESGKYEITTYVS
;
A
#
# COMPACT_ATOMS: atom_id res chain seq x y z
N MET A 1 24.88 14.96 -4.22
CA MET A 1 23.55 15.58 -4.10
C MET A 1 23.42 16.05 -2.66
N GLU A 2 23.17 17.34 -2.42
CA GLU A 2 23.25 17.93 -1.07
C GLU A 2 22.01 17.57 -0.23
N ALA A 3 22.18 17.33 1.07
CA ALA A 3 21.10 17.02 2.03
C ALA A 3 19.93 18.02 2.00
N ARG A 4 20.17 19.27 1.57
CA ARG A 4 19.13 20.29 1.35
C ARG A 4 18.10 19.92 0.28
N VAL A 5 18.50 19.20 -0.77
CA VAL A 5 17.59 18.80 -1.85
C VAL A 5 16.61 17.75 -1.37
N ILE A 6 17.07 16.81 -0.53
CA ILE A 6 16.24 15.78 0.09
C ILE A 6 15.23 16.46 1.04
N LEU A 7 15.68 17.34 1.93
CA LEU A 7 14.82 18.09 2.86
C LEU A 7 13.69 18.85 2.14
N ASN A 8 14.00 19.62 1.08
CA ASN A 8 12.99 20.38 0.34
C ASN A 8 11.96 19.49 -0.40
N MET A 9 12.30 18.25 -0.76
CA MET A 9 11.35 17.34 -1.42
C MET A 9 10.29 16.79 -0.46
N PHE A 10 10.65 16.59 0.82
CA PHE A 10 9.70 16.17 1.85
C PHE A 10 8.78 17.29 2.35
N GLU A 11 9.00 18.54 1.94
CA GLU A 11 8.12 19.67 2.26
C GLU A 11 6.90 19.78 1.32
N VAL A 12 6.96 19.18 0.13
CA VAL A 12 5.87 19.27 -0.85
C VAL A 12 4.88 18.14 -0.65
N SER A 13 3.76 18.47 0.01
CA SER A 13 2.61 17.58 0.20
C SER A 13 2.14 16.97 -1.12
N GLN A 14 2.11 15.63 -1.19
CA GLN A 14 1.52 14.91 -2.32
C GLN A 14 0.18 14.31 -1.91
N LYS A 15 -0.87 14.57 -2.69
CA LYS A 15 -2.20 14.03 -2.45
C LYS A 15 -2.63 13.07 -3.56
N LEU A 16 -3.15 11.91 -3.19
CA LEU A 16 -3.71 10.96 -4.14
C LEU A 16 -5.02 11.51 -4.72
N LYS A 17 -5.07 11.63 -6.05
CA LYS A 17 -6.27 12.09 -6.75
C LYS A 17 -7.41 11.08 -6.61
N VAL A 18 -8.62 11.56 -6.34
CA VAL A 18 -9.84 10.74 -6.17
C VAL A 18 -10.08 9.79 -7.35
N GLY A 19 -9.84 10.24 -8.59
CA GLY A 19 -10.01 9.41 -9.78
C GLY A 19 -9.06 8.21 -9.83
N LEU A 20 -7.81 8.38 -9.39
CA LEU A 20 -6.85 7.29 -9.30
C LEU A 20 -7.22 6.32 -8.16
N ARG A 21 -7.58 6.86 -6.99
CA ARG A 21 -8.06 6.06 -5.85
C ARG A 21 -9.24 5.16 -6.23
N LYS A 22 -10.24 5.69 -6.94
CA LYS A 22 -11.39 4.90 -7.43
C LYS A 22 -10.98 3.76 -8.35
N LYS A 23 -10.03 3.99 -9.27
CA LYS A 23 -9.53 2.97 -10.20
C LYS A 23 -8.80 1.85 -9.46
N VAL A 24 -7.92 2.21 -8.54
CA VAL A 24 -7.18 1.25 -7.72
C VAL A 24 -8.13 0.42 -6.86
N ASN A 25 -9.07 1.06 -6.14
CA ASN A 25 -10.04 0.36 -5.30
C ASN A 25 -10.94 -0.58 -6.10
N ALA A 26 -11.36 -0.22 -7.30
CA ALA A 26 -12.14 -1.11 -8.16
C ALA A 26 -11.37 -2.40 -8.50
N GLU A 27 -10.06 -2.31 -8.73
CA GLU A 27 -9.22 -3.47 -9.02
C GLU A 27 -8.93 -4.32 -7.76
N LEU A 28 -8.65 -3.68 -6.62
CA LEU A 28 -8.49 -4.37 -5.33
C LEU A 28 -9.76 -5.12 -4.94
N ILE A 29 -10.93 -4.47 -5.01
CA ILE A 29 -12.23 -5.09 -4.71
C ILE A 29 -12.50 -6.27 -5.65
N LYS A 30 -12.23 -6.10 -6.96
CA LYS A 30 -12.37 -7.20 -7.92
C LYS A 30 -11.47 -8.40 -7.58
N PHE A 31 -10.27 -8.14 -7.08
CA PHE A 31 -9.33 -9.19 -6.70
C PHE A 31 -9.73 -9.92 -5.43
N THR A 32 -10.32 -9.24 -4.44
CA THR A 32 -10.63 -9.84 -3.14
C THR A 32 -12.06 -10.38 -3.01
N THR A 33 -13.02 -9.80 -3.72
CA THR A 33 -14.45 -10.13 -3.55
C THR A 33 -14.71 -11.60 -3.88
N GLY A 34 -15.36 -12.32 -2.96
CA GLY A 34 -15.72 -13.73 -3.13
C GLY A 34 -14.53 -14.69 -3.23
N THR A 35 -13.33 -14.23 -2.90
CA THR A 35 -12.09 -15.02 -3.01
C THR A 35 -11.52 -15.33 -1.63
N TYR A 36 -11.29 -16.61 -1.37
CA TYR A 36 -10.67 -17.09 -0.13
C TYR A 36 -9.24 -17.55 -0.39
N PHE A 37 -8.29 -16.94 0.30
CA PHE A 37 -6.87 -17.14 0.05
C PHE A 37 -6.26 -18.15 1.02
N LYS A 38 -5.23 -18.89 0.59
CA LYS A 38 -4.48 -19.79 1.48
C LYS A 38 -3.50 -19.04 2.40
N ALA A 39 -3.14 -17.81 2.03
CA ALA A 39 -2.27 -16.90 2.75
C ALA A 39 -2.65 -15.46 2.39
N ILE A 40 -2.23 -14.49 3.19
CA ILE A 40 -2.47 -13.07 2.90
C ILE A 40 -1.72 -12.68 1.60
N PRO A 41 -2.42 -12.25 0.53
CA PRO A 41 -1.85 -12.15 -0.82
C PRO A 41 -1.09 -10.82 -1.07
N LEU A 42 -0.15 -10.45 -0.18
CA LEU A 42 0.54 -9.14 -0.24
C LEU A 42 1.19 -8.86 -1.60
N LYS A 43 1.85 -9.85 -2.19
CA LYS A 43 2.53 -9.72 -3.48
C LYS A 43 1.55 -9.28 -4.59
N ASP A 44 0.37 -9.88 -4.63
CA ASP A 44 -0.64 -9.59 -5.64
C ASP A 44 -1.29 -8.23 -5.38
N LEU A 45 -1.58 -7.89 -4.12
CA LEU A 45 -2.10 -6.58 -3.73
C LEU A 45 -1.13 -5.45 -4.10
N PHE A 46 0.16 -5.60 -3.80
CA PHE A 46 1.17 -4.61 -4.16
C PHE A 46 1.44 -4.56 -5.66
N SER A 47 1.27 -5.67 -6.38
CA SER A 47 1.34 -5.68 -7.84
C SER A 47 0.20 -4.86 -8.46
N ILE A 48 -1.01 -4.90 -7.89
CA ILE A 48 -2.13 -4.04 -8.29
C ILE A 48 -1.77 -2.57 -8.06
N LEU A 49 -1.22 -2.19 -6.90
CA LEU A 49 -0.77 -0.82 -6.66
C LEU A 49 0.28 -0.37 -7.70
N LYS A 50 1.28 -1.22 -7.94
CA LYS A 50 2.41 -0.92 -8.84
C LYS A 50 1.96 -0.70 -10.28
N LYS A 51 0.96 -1.46 -10.74
CA LYS A 51 0.31 -1.26 -12.05
C LYS A 51 -0.30 0.14 -12.21
N HIS A 52 -0.75 0.75 -11.11
CA HIS A 52 -1.30 2.12 -11.08
C HIS A 52 -0.25 3.17 -10.70
N GLY A 53 1.04 2.83 -10.70
CA GLY A 53 2.13 3.74 -10.38
C GLY A 53 2.23 4.07 -8.88
N ILE A 54 1.71 3.21 -8.01
CA ILE A 54 1.73 3.36 -6.55
C ILE A 54 2.59 2.25 -5.94
N ILE A 55 3.31 2.57 -4.87
CA ILE A 55 4.14 1.63 -4.11
C ILE A 55 3.73 1.65 -2.64
N ALA A 56 3.75 0.48 -2.00
CA ALA A 56 3.57 0.37 -0.55
C ALA A 56 4.92 0.55 0.15
N LEU A 57 4.91 1.27 1.27
CA LEU A 57 6.09 1.64 2.01
C LEU A 57 6.15 0.95 3.37
N GLN A 58 7.37 0.77 3.85
CA GLN A 58 7.65 0.47 5.25
C GLN A 58 7.92 1.77 6.05
N GLU A 59 8.17 1.65 7.35
CA GLU A 59 8.24 2.79 8.28
C GLU A 59 9.31 3.84 7.92
N ASP A 60 10.37 3.42 7.24
CA ASP A 60 11.48 4.27 6.79
C ASP A 60 11.28 4.89 5.39
N ASN A 61 10.06 4.81 4.85
CA ASN A 61 9.69 5.28 3.51
C ASN A 61 10.39 4.57 2.33
N THR A 62 10.99 3.41 2.54
CA THR A 62 11.45 2.55 1.44
C THR A 62 10.35 1.58 0.98
N GLU A 63 10.54 0.92 -0.17
CA GLU A 63 9.59 -0.09 -0.71
C GLU A 63 9.41 -1.23 0.31
N TRP A 64 8.16 -1.60 0.58
CA TRP A 64 7.86 -2.67 1.54
C TRP A 64 8.55 -3.98 1.17
N SER A 65 9.32 -4.53 2.12
CA SER A 65 9.99 -5.82 1.99
C SER A 65 9.81 -6.74 3.21
N GLY A 66 8.96 -6.32 4.15
CA GLY A 66 8.78 -6.97 5.45
C GLY A 66 7.75 -8.10 5.48
N LEU A 67 7.54 -8.61 6.70
CA LEU A 67 6.58 -9.66 7.04
C LEU A 67 5.48 -9.07 7.93
N LEU A 68 4.25 -9.56 7.79
CA LEU A 68 3.20 -9.26 8.76
C LEU A 68 3.47 -10.05 10.04
N ALA A 69 3.76 -9.34 11.12
CA ALA A 69 3.94 -9.89 12.45
C ALA A 69 2.90 -9.33 13.41
N GLY A 70 2.52 -10.12 14.41
CA GLY A 70 1.54 -9.76 15.43
C GLY A 70 0.18 -10.42 15.27
N ASN A 71 -0.71 -10.13 16.22
CA ASN A 71 -2.04 -10.74 16.32
C ASN A 71 -3.18 -9.80 15.89
N SER A 72 -2.84 -8.65 15.30
CA SER A 72 -3.85 -7.73 14.75
C SER A 72 -4.41 -8.30 13.46
N GLU A 73 -5.73 -8.24 13.27
CA GLU A 73 -6.41 -8.63 12.01
C GLU A 73 -6.46 -7.47 10.99
N THR A 74 -5.74 -6.39 11.28
CA THR A 74 -5.69 -5.18 10.46
C THR A 74 -4.30 -4.58 10.45
N THR A 75 -3.93 -3.97 9.33
CA THR A 75 -2.76 -3.12 9.20
C THR A 75 -2.98 -2.06 8.13
N SER A 76 -2.13 -1.05 8.11
CA SER A 76 -2.13 -0.01 7.08
C SER A 76 -0.72 0.25 6.59
N PHE A 77 -0.56 0.47 5.30
CA PHE A 77 0.71 0.84 4.69
C PHE A 77 0.64 2.26 4.17
N SER A 78 1.63 3.07 4.50
CA SER A 78 1.90 4.29 3.73
C SER A 78 2.09 3.92 2.27
N ILE A 79 1.58 4.75 1.37
CA ILE A 79 1.71 4.54 -0.08
C ILE A 79 2.23 5.80 -0.74
N ALA A 80 3.00 5.63 -1.81
CA ALA A 80 3.62 6.72 -2.56
C ALA A 80 3.46 6.53 -4.06
N PRO A 81 3.51 7.59 -4.87
CA PRO A 81 3.72 7.43 -6.30
C PRO A 81 5.13 6.92 -6.56
N VAL A 82 5.28 5.98 -7.51
CA VAL A 82 6.62 5.48 -7.92
C VAL A 82 7.52 6.63 -8.40
N SER A 83 6.95 7.71 -8.94
CA SER A 83 7.68 8.88 -9.39
C SER A 83 8.25 9.77 -8.27
N SER A 84 7.89 9.55 -7.00
CA SER A 84 8.48 10.30 -5.87
C SER A 84 9.77 9.69 -5.34
N LYS A 85 10.31 8.66 -6.01
CA LYS A 85 11.54 7.99 -5.58
C LYS A 85 12.73 8.95 -5.61
N VAL A 86 13.42 9.04 -4.48
CA VAL A 86 14.72 9.71 -4.33
C VAL A 86 15.66 8.72 -3.67
N GLU A 87 16.73 8.34 -4.38
CA GLU A 87 17.59 7.23 -3.99
C GLU A 87 16.77 5.96 -3.72
N ASN A 88 16.62 5.55 -2.46
CA ASN A 88 15.85 4.37 -2.06
C ASN A 88 14.56 4.68 -1.29
N MET A 89 14.27 5.96 -1.05
CA MET A 89 13.09 6.42 -0.30
C MET A 89 12.05 7.02 -1.25
N TYR A 90 10.82 7.11 -0.76
CA TYR A 90 9.68 7.68 -1.47
C TYR A 90 8.99 8.75 -0.62
N GLN A 91 8.44 9.79 -1.26
CA GLN A 91 7.52 10.71 -0.60
C GLN A 91 6.12 10.05 -0.52
N PRO A 92 5.58 9.77 0.69
CA PRO A 92 4.23 9.23 0.85
C PRO A 92 3.15 10.25 0.43
N TYR A 93 1.97 9.73 0.11
CA TYR A 93 0.77 10.56 0.05
C TYR A 93 0.30 10.93 1.46
N ASP A 94 -0.10 12.18 1.68
CA ASP A 94 -0.46 12.66 3.03
C ASP A 94 -1.92 12.37 3.40
N ASN A 95 -2.76 12.03 2.41
CA ASN A 95 -4.21 11.97 2.57
C ASN A 95 -4.79 10.55 2.45
N THR A 96 -3.94 9.52 2.40
CA THR A 96 -4.39 8.15 2.12
C THR A 96 -3.35 7.12 2.55
N VAL A 97 -3.83 5.91 2.85
CA VAL A 97 -3.02 4.72 3.12
C VAL A 97 -3.67 3.51 2.45
N LEU A 98 -2.92 2.44 2.22
CA LEU A 98 -3.52 1.13 1.92
C LEU A 98 -3.95 0.48 3.23
N VAL A 99 -5.24 0.28 3.43
CA VAL A 99 -5.79 -0.51 4.53
C VAL A 99 -5.87 -1.98 4.10
N LEU A 100 -5.41 -2.86 4.97
CA LEU A 100 -5.51 -4.31 4.80
C LEU A 100 -6.08 -4.94 6.07
N GLN A 101 -7.17 -5.66 5.92
CA GLN A 101 -7.83 -6.44 6.96
C GLN A 101 -7.94 -7.89 6.50
N TRP A 102 -7.81 -8.82 7.43
CA TRP A 102 -7.97 -10.23 7.14
C TRP A 102 -8.71 -10.94 8.26
N TYR A 103 -9.54 -11.91 7.87
CA TYR A 103 -10.18 -12.84 8.78
C TYR A 103 -9.71 -14.26 8.46
N LYS A 104 -9.18 -14.96 9.46
CA LYS A 104 -8.76 -16.36 9.31
C LYS A 104 -9.94 -17.28 9.64
N MET A 105 -10.44 -17.97 8.63
CA MET A 105 -11.55 -18.91 8.75
C MET A 105 -11.10 -20.21 9.45
N GLU A 106 -12.06 -20.97 9.97
CA GLU A 106 -11.82 -22.32 10.53
C GLU A 106 -11.16 -23.27 9.52
N SER A 107 -11.43 -23.10 8.23
CA SER A 107 -10.79 -23.85 7.15
C SER A 107 -9.29 -23.57 6.98
N GLY A 108 -8.75 -22.59 7.71
CA GLY A 108 -7.37 -22.10 7.57
C GLY A 108 -7.17 -21.11 6.43
N LYS A 109 -8.20 -20.85 5.62
CA LYS A 109 -8.18 -19.81 4.57
C LYS A 109 -8.40 -18.41 5.18
N TYR A 110 -8.05 -17.41 4.40
CA TYR A 110 -8.19 -16.00 4.74
C TYR A 110 -9.21 -15.34 3.83
N GLU A 111 -10.14 -14.62 4.43
CA GLU A 111 -10.95 -13.61 3.77
C GLU A 111 -10.22 -12.26 3.90
N ILE A 112 -10.07 -11.54 2.79
CA ILE A 112 -9.26 -10.33 2.72
C ILE A 112 -10.13 -9.14 2.35
N THR A 113 -10.07 -8.07 3.14
CA THR A 113 -10.65 -6.77 2.80
C THR A 113 -9.50 -5.77 2.67
N THR A 114 -9.42 -5.08 1.53
CA THR A 114 -8.36 -4.10 1.30
C THR A 114 -8.83 -2.96 0.41
N TYR A 115 -8.40 -1.74 0.74
CA TYR A 115 -8.74 -0.54 0.01
C TYR A 115 -7.74 0.58 0.32
N VAL A 116 -7.67 1.54 -0.59
CA VAL A 116 -6.97 2.81 -0.42
C VAL A 116 -7.96 3.84 0.16
N SER A 117 -7.66 4.41 1.32
CA SER A 117 -8.57 5.29 2.10
C SER A 117 -8.72 6.72 1.56
#